data_AF-A0A967WP77-F1
#
_entry.id   AF-A0A967WP77-F1
#
_cell.length_a   1.000
_cell.length_b   1.000
_cell.length_c   1.000
_cell.angle_alpha   90.00
_cell.angle_beta   90.00
_cell.angle_gamma   90.00
#
_symmetry.space_group_name_H-M   'P 1'
#
loop_
_entity.id
_entity.type
_entity.pdbx_description
1 polymer ?
#
loop_
_entity_poly.entity_id
_entity_poly.type
_entity_poly.pdbx_seq_one_letter_code
_entity_poly.pdbx_strand_id
1 'polypeptide(L)' 'MHFSPIALHLPDGFLSPVVAAAGWLVALLVLWRSLRLTRRELGSR' A
#
# COMPACT_ATOMS: atom_id res chain seq x y z
N MET A 1 30.66 5.35 0.80
CA MET A 1 29.47 4.90 0.05
C MET A 1 28.25 5.59 0.65
N HIS A 2 27.72 6.62 -0.01
CA HIS A 2 26.46 7.23 0.42
C HIS A 2 25.31 6.29 0.04
N PHE A 3 24.70 5.64 1.02
CA PHE A 3 23.44 4.94 0.87
C PHE A 3 22.32 5.98 0.78
N SER A 4 22.21 6.65 -0.36
CA SER A 4 20.99 7.39 -0.68
C SER A 4 19.98 6.37 -1.19
N PRO A 5 18.83 6.15 -0.50
CA PRO A 5 17.81 5.26 -1.02
C PRO A 5 17.35 5.79 -2.37
N ILE A 6 17.50 4.97 -3.41
CA ILE A 6 16.95 5.25 -4.73
C ILE A 6 15.44 5.18 -4.57
N ALA A 7 14.74 6.24 -4.99
CA ALA A 7 13.29 6.25 -5.00
C ALA A 7 12.80 5.11 -5.89
N LEU A 8 12.30 4.03 -5.28
CA LEU A 8 11.70 2.90 -5.97
C LEU A 8 10.22 3.20 -6.25
N HIS A 9 9.93 4.37 -6.82
CA HIS A 9 8.61 4.59 -7.40
C HIS A 9 8.54 3.83 -8.72
N LEU A 10 7.37 3.29 -9.01
CA LEU A 10 7.08 2.81 -10.35
C LEU A 10 6.58 4.01 -11.16
N PRO A 11 7.20 4.32 -12.32
CA PRO A 11 6.76 5.46 -13.13
C PRO A 11 5.34 5.23 -13.67
N ASP A 12 4.61 6.32 -13.90
CA ASP A 12 3.26 6.25 -14.46
C ASP A 12 3.26 5.56 -15.82
N GLY A 13 2.27 4.69 -16.06
CA GLY A 13 2.19 3.88 -17.28
C GLY A 13 3.11 2.67 -17.34
N PHE A 14 3.91 2.40 -16.29
CA PHE A 14 4.75 1.18 -16.22
C PHE A 14 3.91 -0.10 -16.14
N LEU A 15 2.80 -0.06 -15.41
CA LEU A 15 1.87 -1.18 -15.28
C LEU A 15 0.74 -1.07 -16.30
N SER A 16 0.30 -2.22 -16.81
CA SER A 16 -0.95 -2.26 -17.55
C SER A 16 -2.12 -1.87 -16.63
N PRO A 17 -3.20 -1.27 -17.16
CA PRO A 17 -4.35 -0.86 -16.36
C PRO A 17 -4.93 -1.99 -15.48
N VAL A 18 -4.91 -3.22 -16.00
CA VAL A 18 -5.40 -4.41 -15.28
C VAL A 18 -4.51 -4.75 -14.08
N VAL A 19 -3.18 -4.74 -14.26
CA VAL A 19 -2.23 -5.04 -13.18
C VAL A 19 -2.26 -3.93 -12.11
N ALA A 20 -2.34 -2.67 -12.53
CA ALA A 20 -2.48 -1.55 -11.62
C ALA A 20 -3.77 -1.66 -10.78
N ALA A 21 -4.91 -1.97 -11.42
CA ALA A 21 -6.18 -2.16 -10.73
C ALA A 21 -6.13 -3.32 -9.71
N ALA A 22 -5.51 -4.45 -10.08
CA ALA A 22 -5.34 -5.58 -9.17
C ALA A 22 -4.47 -5.19 -7.95
N GLY A 23 -3.37 -4.48 -8.17
CA GLY A 23 -2.52 -3.97 -7.09
C GLY A 23 -3.26 -3.02 -6.15
N TRP A 24 -4.07 -2.12 -6.71
CA TRP A 24 -4.93 -1.22 -5.93
C TRP A 24 -5.97 -1.96 -5.08
N LEU A 25 -6.62 -2.98 -5.63
CA LEU A 25 -7.57 -3.80 -4.87
C LEU A 25 -6.90 -4.47 -3.66
N VAL A 26 -5.71 -5.04 -3.86
CA VAL A 26 -4.94 -5.64 -2.76
C VAL A 26 -4.55 -4.60 -1.72
N ALA A 27 -4.07 -3.43 -2.15
CA ALA A 27 -3.71 -2.35 -1.24
C ALA A 27 -4.92 -1.91 -0.39
N LEU A 28 -6.08 -1.68 -1.01
CA LEU A 28 -7.31 -1.30 -0.32
C LEU A 28 -7.74 -2.34 0.71
N LEU A 29 -7.65 -3.64 0.38
CA LEU A 29 -7.97 -4.72 1.31
C LEU A 29 -7.06 -4.71 2.54
N VAL A 30 -5.75 -4.53 2.33
CA VAL A 30 -4.77 -4.45 3.41
C VAL A 30 -5.03 -3.22 4.28
N LEU A 31 -5.22 -2.05 3.68
CA LEU A 31 -5.54 -0.82 4.43
C LEU A 31 -6.81 -1.00 5.26
N TRP A 32 -7.87 -1.53 4.67
CA TRP A 32 -9.13 -1.77 5.37
C TRP A 32 -8.96 -2.70 6.56
N ARG A 33 -8.21 -3.80 6.40
CA ARG A 33 -7.91 -4.72 7.49
C ARG A 33 -7.11 -4.04 8.60
N SER A 34 -6.07 -3.29 8.24
CA SER A 34 -5.26 -2.56 9.21
C SER A 34 -6.08 -1.54 9.99
N LEU A 35 -6.95 -0.78 9.31
CA LEU A 35 -7.83 0.18 9.97
C LEU A 35 -8.79 -0.50 10.96
N ARG A 36 -9.33 -1.67 10.61
CA ARG A 36 -10.19 -2.45 11.52
C ARG A 36 -9.43 -2.93 12.76
N LEU A 37 -8.20 -3.43 12.57
CA LEU A 37 -7.34 -3.85 13.68
C LEU A 37 -7.03 -2.66 14.59
N THR A 38 -6.54 -1.56 14.02
CA THR A 38 -6.21 -0.34 14.79
C THR A 38 -7.41 0.19 15.57
N ARG A 39 -8.62 0.20 14.97
CA ARG A 39 -9.85 0.58 15.69
C ARG A 39 -10.15 -0.33 16.88
N ARG A 40 -9.95 -1.64 16.74
CA ARG A 40 -10.15 -2.60 17.82
C ARG A 40 -9.17 -2.36 18.97
N GLU A 41 -7.90 -2.16 18.65
CA GLU A 41 -6.84 -1.91 19.65
C GLU A 41 -6.99 -0.57 20.37
N LEU A 42 -7.48 0.46 19.68
CA LEU A 42 -7.73 1.77 20.29
C LEU A 42 -9.03 1.80 21.11
N GLY A 43 -10.05 1.04 20.72
CA GLY A 43 -11.32 0.94 21.43
C GLY A 43 -11.31 0.00 22.64
N SER A 44 -10.23 -0.76 22.84
CA SER A 44 -10.03 -1.60 24.03
C SER A 44 -9.31 -0.88 25.19
N ARG A 45 -9.17 0.44 25.11
CA ARG A 45 -8.65 1.32 26.17
C ARG A 45 -9.79 2.12 26.77
#